data_AF-A0A1B6KA81-F1
#
_entry.id   AF-A0A1B6KA81-F1
#
_cell.length_a   1.000
_cell.length_b   1.000
_cell.length_c   1.000
_cell.angle_alpha   90.00
_cell.angle_beta   90.00
_cell.angle_gamma   90.00
#
_symmetry.space_group_name_H-M   'P 1'
#
loop_
_entity.id
_entity.type
_entity.pdbx_description
1 polymer ?
#
loop_
_entity_poly.entity_id
_entity_poly.type
_entity_poly.pdbx_seq_one_letter_code
_entity_poly.pdbx_strand_id
1 'polypeptide(L)'
;MGAQGVKMVPKDEKLSAEEQNINEMSIEERLKIPVSDPCCLQDKPVTVTFAEVTSAAFKIKGNVLRTPCVKSSMSDFAGMEIFLKQDFTQRSGSFKERGACYALMMLPEAQQKKGVIAASAGNHAQALCYHGQKLGVPVTVVMPVFAPIMKV
;
A
#
# COMPACT_ATOMS: atom_id res chain seq x y z
N MET A 1 10.02 35.74 -5.35
CA MET A 1 8.98 35.36 -4.36
C MET A 1 9.36 34.01 -3.75
N GLY A 2 9.73 34.05 -2.47
CA GLY A 2 9.92 32.96 -1.49
C GLY A 2 10.11 31.52 -1.94
N ALA A 3 11.35 31.08 -2.12
CA ALA A 3 11.71 29.67 -1.99
C ALA A 3 11.81 29.34 -0.49
N GLN A 4 10.80 28.70 0.08
CA GLN A 4 10.89 28.14 1.44
C GLN A 4 11.76 26.89 1.39
N GLY A 5 12.90 26.95 2.06
CA GLY A 5 13.90 25.89 2.13
C GLY A 5 13.33 24.60 2.67
N VAL A 6 13.51 23.52 1.89
CA VAL A 6 13.35 22.15 2.38
C VAL A 6 14.48 21.91 3.38
N LYS A 7 14.14 21.80 4.65
CA LYS A 7 15.09 21.49 5.72
C LYS A 7 15.61 20.06 5.48
N MET A 8 16.85 19.95 5.02
CA MET A 8 17.56 18.68 4.93
C MET A 8 17.74 18.12 6.35
N VAL A 9 17.26 16.89 6.58
CA VAL A 9 17.54 16.13 7.80
C VAL A 9 18.92 15.48 7.67
N PRO A 10 19.77 15.48 8.71
CA PRO A 10 21.17 15.02 8.60
C PRO A 10 21.29 13.52 8.30
N LYS A 11 22.39 13.15 7.62
CA LYS A 11 22.67 11.84 7.02
C LYS A 11 23.12 10.73 7.99
N ASP A 12 23.11 10.95 9.30
CA ASP A 12 23.58 9.99 10.31
C ASP A 12 22.63 9.90 11.52
N GLU A 13 21.35 9.67 11.26
CA GLU A 13 20.39 9.41 12.34
C GLU A 13 20.60 7.95 12.80
N LYS A 14 21.46 7.77 13.81
CA LYS A 14 21.41 6.60 14.69
C LYS A 14 19.94 6.35 15.03
N LEU A 15 19.48 5.10 14.97
CA LEU A 15 18.15 4.73 15.49
C LEU A 15 17.97 5.43 16.84
N SER A 16 16.82 6.08 17.05
CA SER A 16 16.57 6.80 18.29
C SER A 16 16.78 5.84 19.46
N ALA A 17 17.25 6.35 20.61
CA ALA A 17 17.48 5.52 21.80
C ALA A 17 16.23 4.71 22.23
N GLU A 18 15.04 5.14 21.79
CA GLU A 18 13.77 4.44 21.96
C GLU A 18 13.64 3.20 21.05
N GLU A 19 14.02 3.28 19.77
CA GLU A 19 13.95 2.15 18.83
C GLU A 19 14.95 1.02 19.17
N GLN A 20 16.10 1.37 19.76
CA GLN A 20 17.09 0.37 20.23
C GLN A 20 16.59 -0.37 21.47
N ASN A 21 15.91 0.32 22.39
CA ASN A 21 15.39 -0.24 23.64
C ASN A 21 14.20 -1.19 23.40
N ILE A 22 13.35 -0.90 22.41
CA ILE A 22 12.24 -1.79 22.03
C ILE A 22 12.75 -3.15 21.54
N ASN A 23 13.90 -3.21 20.88
CA ASN A 23 14.43 -4.47 20.34
C ASN A 23 15.03 -5.42 21.38
N GLU A 24 15.24 -4.97 22.62
CA GLU A 24 15.70 -5.79 23.74
C GLU A 24 14.55 -6.26 24.66
N MET A 25 13.35 -5.68 24.50
CA MET A 25 12.16 -6.05 25.27
C MET A 25 11.59 -7.41 24.85
N SER A 26 11.01 -8.14 25.82
CA SER A 26 10.24 -9.36 25.56
C SER A 26 8.99 -9.07 24.73
N ILE A 27 8.46 -10.08 24.02
CA ILE A 27 7.27 -9.93 23.18
C ILE A 27 6.06 -9.43 24.00
N GLU A 28 5.88 -9.95 25.22
CA GLU A 28 4.78 -9.54 26.10
C GLU A 28 4.87 -8.06 26.52
N GLU A 29 6.08 -7.54 26.72
CA GLU A 29 6.29 -6.14 27.07
C GLU A 29 6.05 -5.24 25.85
N ARG A 30 6.42 -5.68 24.64
CA ARG A 30 6.14 -4.94 23.40
C ARG A 30 4.65 -4.85 23.11
N LEU A 31 3.89 -5.91 23.38
CA LEU A 31 2.43 -5.93 23.20
C LEU A 31 1.69 -4.96 24.13
N LYS A 32 2.31 -4.56 25.25
CA LYS A 32 1.77 -3.55 26.18
C LYS A 32 2.03 -2.12 25.72
N ILE A 33 2.88 -1.91 24.71
CA ILE A 33 3.12 -0.59 24.14
C ILE A 33 1.86 -0.21 23.33
N PRO A 34 1.20 0.92 23.66
CA PRO A 34 0.06 1.37 22.89
C PRO A 34 0.50 1.72 21.46
N VAL A 35 0.08 0.91 20.50
CA VAL A 35 0.30 1.17 19.07
C VAL A 35 -0.75 2.17 18.60
N SER A 36 -0.31 3.38 18.26
CA SER A 36 -1.15 4.39 17.63
C SER A 36 -0.78 4.49 16.15
N ASP A 37 -1.76 4.25 15.28
CA ASP A 37 -1.62 4.54 13.85
C ASP A 37 -2.12 5.97 13.59
N PRO A 38 -1.23 6.92 13.23
CA PRO A 38 -1.62 8.31 12.96
C PRO A 38 -2.66 8.45 11.84
N CYS A 39 -2.76 7.45 10.96
CA CYS A 39 -3.68 7.42 9.83
C CYS A 39 -5.03 6.77 10.17
N CYS A 40 -5.14 6.05 11.29
CA CYS A 40 -6.34 5.29 11.67
C CYS A 40 -6.86 5.69 13.07
N LEU A 41 -6.88 6.99 13.36
CA LEU A 41 -7.45 7.53 14.60
C LEU A 41 -8.98 7.61 14.52
N GLN A 42 -9.67 6.86 15.37
CA GLN A 42 -11.14 6.79 15.41
C GLN A 42 -11.80 8.18 15.59
N ASP A 43 -11.21 9.03 16.43
CA ASP A 43 -11.72 10.37 16.73
C ASP A 43 -11.29 11.43 15.69
N LYS A 44 -10.43 11.06 14.73
CA LYS A 44 -9.90 11.96 13.71
C LYS A 44 -9.65 11.21 12.39
N PRO A 45 -10.70 10.75 11.69
CA PRO A 45 -10.53 10.03 10.43
C PRO A 45 -9.90 10.94 9.37
N VAL A 46 -8.90 10.41 8.65
CA VAL A 46 -8.30 11.11 7.52
C VAL A 46 -9.26 11.08 6.34
N THR A 47 -9.66 12.25 5.85
CA THR A 47 -10.54 12.36 4.68
C THR A 47 -9.72 12.31 3.41
N VAL A 48 -10.06 11.40 2.51
CA VAL A 48 -9.45 11.31 1.17
C VAL A 48 -10.21 12.19 0.20
N THR A 49 -9.49 13.09 -0.47
CA THR A 49 -10.02 14.04 -1.44
C THR A 49 -9.89 13.52 -2.88
N PHE A 50 -10.74 14.04 -3.78
CA PHE A 50 -10.64 13.73 -5.20
C PHE A 50 -9.28 14.14 -5.82
N ALA A 51 -8.69 15.23 -5.33
CA ALA A 51 -7.37 15.69 -5.77
C ALA A 51 -6.28 14.66 -5.44
N GLU A 52 -6.33 14.04 -4.26
CA GLU A 52 -5.40 12.98 -3.86
C GLU A 52 -5.56 11.73 -4.72
N VAL A 53 -6.80 11.32 -5.01
CA VAL A 53 -7.07 10.17 -5.91
C VAL A 53 -6.53 10.44 -7.32
N THR A 54 -6.72 11.66 -7.83
CA THR A 54 -6.22 12.05 -9.16
C THR A 54 -4.68 12.10 -9.20
N SER A 55 -4.06 12.63 -8.14
CA SER A 55 -2.59 12.63 -7.97
C SER A 55 -2.04 11.20 -7.90
N ALA A 56 -2.70 10.32 -7.15
CA ALA A 56 -2.33 8.90 -7.08
C ALA A 56 -2.42 8.23 -8.45
N ALA A 57 -3.51 8.46 -9.19
CA ALA A 57 -3.70 7.92 -10.54
C ALA A 57 -2.61 8.38 -11.51
N PHE A 58 -2.17 9.64 -11.39
CA PHE A 58 -1.05 10.16 -12.19
C PHE A 58 0.28 9.49 -11.82
N LYS A 59 0.59 9.35 -10.53
CA LYS A 59 1.85 8.78 -10.04
C LYS A 59 2.04 7.30 -10.39
N ILE A 60 0.97 6.51 -10.35
CA ILE A 60 1.04 5.07 -10.68
C ILE A 60 0.96 4.79 -12.18
N LYS A 61 0.75 5.82 -13.01
CA LYS A 61 0.64 5.67 -14.46
C LYS A 61 1.91 5.02 -15.04
N GLY A 62 1.74 4.00 -15.86
CA GLY A 62 2.84 3.21 -16.43
C GLY A 62 3.35 2.09 -15.52
N ASN A 63 3.00 2.11 -14.22
CA ASN A 63 3.32 1.00 -13.32
C ASN A 63 2.17 0.01 -13.16
N VAL A 64 0.93 0.45 -13.36
CA VAL A 64 -0.28 -0.39 -13.34
C VAL A 64 -0.99 -0.38 -14.70
N LEU A 65 -1.65 -1.49 -15.05
CA LEU A 65 -2.37 -1.58 -16.33
C LEU A 65 -3.64 -0.71 -16.30
N ARG A 66 -3.93 -0.02 -17.41
CA ARG A 66 -5.25 0.61 -17.61
C ARG A 66 -6.23 -0.47 -18.06
N THR A 67 -6.92 -1.09 -17.09
CA THR A 67 -7.89 -2.15 -17.36
C THR A 67 -9.05 -1.68 -18.25
N PRO A 68 -9.61 -2.56 -19.10
CA PRO A 68 -10.79 -2.26 -19.89
C PRO A 68 -12.00 -1.88 -19.03
N CYS A 69 -12.89 -1.07 -19.61
CA CYS A 69 -14.23 -0.80 -19.08
C CYS A 69 -15.22 -1.07 -20.22
N VAL A 70 -15.71 -2.30 -20.29
CA VAL A 70 -16.51 -2.79 -21.43
C VAL A 70 -17.99 -2.78 -21.09
N LYS A 71 -18.84 -2.49 -22.08
CA LYS A 71 -20.30 -2.57 -21.89
C LYS A 71 -20.69 -4.03 -21.66
N SER A 72 -21.56 -4.27 -20.67
CA SER A 72 -22.06 -5.59 -20.32
C SER A 72 -23.17 -6.02 -21.27
N SER A 73 -23.22 -7.30 -21.64
CA SER A 73 -24.36 -7.90 -22.35
C SER A 73 -25.65 -7.88 -21.52
N MET A 74 -25.54 -7.71 -20.19
CA MET A 74 -26.70 -7.54 -19.31
C MET A 74 -27.39 -6.18 -19.48
N SER A 75 -26.79 -5.24 -20.20
CA SER A 75 -27.39 -3.91 -20.41
C SER A 75 -28.76 -4.00 -21.06
N ASP A 76 -28.91 -4.87 -22.05
CA ASP A 76 -30.16 -5.06 -22.80
C ASP A 76 -31.24 -5.71 -21.93
N PHE A 77 -30.86 -6.70 -21.12
CA PHE A 77 -31.75 -7.36 -20.17
C PHE A 77 -32.21 -6.40 -19.04
N ALA A 78 -31.30 -5.56 -18.56
CA ALA A 78 -31.57 -4.64 -17.45
C ALA A 78 -32.23 -3.32 -17.88
N GLY A 79 -32.34 -3.05 -19.19
CA GLY A 79 -32.86 -1.78 -19.71
C GLY A 79 -32.02 -0.56 -19.33
N MET A 80 -30.74 -0.75 -18.99
CA MET A 80 -29.82 0.30 -18.54
C MET A 80 -28.40 0.05 -19.04
N GLU A 81 -27.59 1.11 -19.19
CA GLU A 81 -26.21 0.94 -19.62
C GLU A 81 -25.31 0.50 -18.46
N ILE A 82 -24.86 -0.77 -18.51
CA ILE A 82 -23.97 -1.36 -17.50
C ILE A 82 -22.57 -1.50 -18.10
N PHE A 83 -21.56 -1.00 -17.40
CA PHE A 83 -20.15 -1.15 -17.79
C PHE A 83 -19.37 -1.93 -16.72
N LEU A 84 -18.51 -2.85 -17.17
CA LEU A 84 -17.69 -3.70 -16.31
C LEU A 84 -16.24 -3.22 -16.32
N LYS A 85 -15.78 -2.73 -15.17
CA LYS A 85 -14.37 -2.40 -14.95
C LYS A 85 -13.60 -3.67 -14.58
N GLN A 86 -12.83 -4.18 -15.52
CA GLN A 86 -12.23 -5.51 -15.40
C GLN A 86 -10.91 -5.51 -14.61
N ASP A 87 -10.91 -5.05 -13.36
CA ASP A 87 -9.70 -4.99 -12.54
C ASP A 87 -9.12 -6.37 -12.17
N PHE A 88 -9.85 -7.46 -12.41
CA PHE A 88 -9.29 -8.83 -12.34
C PHE A 88 -8.24 -9.10 -13.43
N THR A 89 -8.13 -8.25 -14.46
CA THR A 89 -7.09 -8.33 -15.51
C THR A 89 -5.79 -7.60 -15.14
N GLN A 90 -5.72 -7.01 -13.94
CA GLN A 90 -4.45 -6.55 -13.35
C GLN A 90 -3.45 -7.72 -13.25
N ARG A 91 -2.16 -7.41 -13.19
CA ARG A 91 -1.08 -8.42 -13.10
C ARG A 91 -1.24 -9.28 -11.85
N SER A 92 -1.63 -8.67 -10.74
CA SER A 92 -1.91 -9.38 -9.48
C SER A 92 -3.35 -9.93 -9.41
N GLY A 93 -4.12 -9.92 -10.49
CA GLY A 93 -5.49 -10.43 -10.55
C GLY A 93 -6.54 -9.60 -9.81
N SER A 94 -6.22 -8.38 -9.36
CA SER A 94 -7.22 -7.50 -8.71
C SER A 94 -6.82 -6.03 -8.68
N PHE A 95 -7.76 -5.17 -8.29
CA PHE A 95 -7.56 -3.73 -8.12
C PHE A 95 -6.50 -3.35 -7.07
N LYS A 96 -6.12 -4.26 -6.16
CA LYS A 96 -5.17 -3.98 -5.06
C LYS A 96 -3.78 -3.59 -5.54
N GLU A 97 -3.45 -3.91 -6.80
CA GLU A 97 -2.25 -3.47 -7.50
C GLU A 97 -2.07 -1.93 -7.43
N ARG A 98 -3.16 -1.17 -7.58
CA ARG A 98 -3.15 0.31 -7.59
C ARG A 98 -2.65 0.90 -6.28
N GLY A 99 -3.21 0.44 -5.16
CA GLY A 99 -2.85 0.91 -3.83
C GLY A 99 -1.46 0.46 -3.41
N ALA A 100 -1.11 -0.80 -3.68
CA ALA A 100 0.21 -1.33 -3.36
C ALA A 100 1.33 -0.59 -4.13
N CYS A 101 1.13 -0.36 -5.43
CA CYS A 101 2.06 0.42 -6.25
C CYS A 101 2.22 1.85 -5.70
N TYR A 102 1.11 2.53 -5.43
CA TYR A 102 1.14 3.89 -4.90
C TYR A 102 1.87 3.97 -3.56
N ALA A 103 1.53 3.08 -2.62
CA ALA A 103 2.13 3.06 -1.29
C ALA A 103 3.65 2.88 -1.36
N LEU A 104 4.12 1.89 -2.11
CA LEU A 104 5.55 1.60 -2.26
C LEU A 104 6.32 2.74 -2.95
N MET A 105 5.73 3.35 -3.98
CA MET A 105 6.35 4.50 -4.68
C MET A 105 6.45 5.76 -3.83
N MET A 106 5.57 5.91 -2.84
CA MET A 106 5.52 7.09 -1.97
C MET A 106 6.45 6.96 -0.75
N LEU A 107 7.03 5.79 -0.50
CA LEU A 107 7.99 5.60 0.58
C LEU A 107 9.28 6.40 0.32
N PRO A 108 9.82 7.12 1.32
CA PRO A 108 11.18 7.64 1.27
C PRO A 108 12.20 6.52 1.06
N GLU A 109 13.33 6.82 0.42
CA GLU A 109 14.37 5.83 0.10
C GLU A 109 14.86 5.04 1.34
N ALA A 110 14.97 5.72 2.48
CA ALA A 110 15.35 5.08 3.74
C ALA A 110 14.33 4.02 4.21
N GLN A 111 13.03 4.27 4.00
CA GLN A 111 11.97 3.31 4.32
C GLN A 111 11.90 2.19 3.27
N GLN A 112 12.13 2.50 1.99
CA GLN A 112 12.21 1.47 0.95
C GLN A 112 13.31 0.44 1.24
N LYS A 113 14.48 0.88 1.73
CA LYS A 113 15.59 -0.01 2.12
C LYS A 113 15.25 -0.88 3.34
N LYS A 114 14.48 -0.35 4.29
CA LYS A 114 13.98 -1.12 5.45
C LYS A 114 12.94 -2.18 5.03
N GLY A 115 12.22 -1.93 3.94
CA GLY A 115 11.15 -2.80 3.45
C GLY A 115 9.82 -2.55 4.14
N VAL A 116 8.81 -3.32 3.73
CA VAL A 116 7.45 -3.25 4.26
C VAL A 116 6.99 -4.59 4.80
N ILE A 117 6.06 -4.55 5.76
CA ILE A 117 5.37 -5.72 6.27
C ILE A 117 3.86 -5.55 6.15
N ALA A 118 3.15 -6.60 5.76
CA ALA A 118 1.69 -6.60 5.70
C ALA A 118 1.11 -7.93 6.18
N ALA A 119 0.02 -7.88 6.94
CA ALA A 119 -0.78 -9.06 7.24
C ALA A 119 -1.91 -9.18 6.20
N SER A 120 -1.83 -10.17 5.30
CA SER A 120 -2.88 -10.38 4.31
C SER A 120 -2.89 -11.79 3.73
N ALA A 121 -4.06 -12.44 3.76
CA ALA A 121 -4.25 -13.79 3.25
C ALA A 121 -4.54 -13.87 1.73
N GLY A 122 -4.17 -12.87 0.90
CA GLY A 122 -4.55 -12.88 -0.52
C GLY A 122 -4.12 -11.70 -1.37
N ASN A 123 -5.07 -11.14 -2.14
CA ASN A 123 -4.80 -10.19 -3.22
C ASN A 123 -3.88 -8.99 -2.88
N HIS A 124 -3.86 -8.56 -1.61
CA HIS A 124 -2.98 -7.46 -1.19
C HIS A 124 -1.53 -7.93 -1.08
N ALA A 125 -1.30 -9.12 -0.54
CA ALA A 125 0.01 -9.76 -0.49
C ALA A 125 0.59 -9.90 -1.90
N GLN A 126 -0.18 -10.46 -2.83
CA GLN A 126 0.24 -10.61 -4.23
C GLN A 126 0.58 -9.27 -4.88
N ALA A 127 -0.25 -8.25 -4.69
CA ALA A 127 0.01 -6.91 -5.22
C ALA A 127 1.27 -6.27 -4.62
N LEU A 128 1.47 -6.40 -3.30
CA LEU A 128 2.66 -5.89 -2.61
C LEU A 128 3.93 -6.61 -3.07
N CYS A 129 3.94 -7.94 -3.10
CA CYS A 129 5.10 -8.72 -3.53
C CYS A 129 5.46 -8.40 -4.99
N TYR A 130 4.47 -8.33 -5.88
CA TYR A 130 4.69 -7.98 -7.29
C TYR A 130 5.36 -6.61 -7.46
N HIS A 131 4.82 -5.58 -6.81
CA HIS A 131 5.40 -4.22 -6.92
C HIS A 131 6.68 -4.04 -6.11
N GLY A 132 6.80 -4.70 -4.96
CA GLY A 132 8.01 -4.69 -4.14
C GLY A 132 9.18 -5.25 -4.92
N GLN A 133 9.00 -6.40 -5.58
CA GLN A 133 10.00 -6.96 -6.48
C GLN A 133 10.39 -6.00 -7.61
N LYS A 134 9.39 -5.38 -8.27
CA LYS A 134 9.63 -4.44 -9.38
C LYS A 134 10.36 -3.17 -8.94
N LEU A 135 10.12 -2.69 -7.73
CA LEU A 135 10.69 -1.46 -7.17
C LEU A 135 11.94 -1.70 -6.32
N GLY A 136 12.34 -2.95 -6.09
CA GLY A 136 13.47 -3.29 -5.23
C GLY A 136 13.21 -3.05 -3.74
N VAL A 137 11.95 -3.06 -3.31
CA VAL A 137 11.55 -2.89 -1.91
C VAL A 137 11.33 -4.28 -1.29
N PRO A 138 12.03 -4.66 -0.20
CA PRO A 138 11.77 -5.90 0.51
C PRO A 138 10.34 -5.94 1.05
N VAL A 139 9.64 -7.06 0.86
CA VAL A 139 8.25 -7.25 1.31
C VAL A 139 8.16 -8.50 2.16
N THR A 140 7.64 -8.34 3.38
CA THR A 140 7.29 -9.43 4.28
C THR A 140 5.78 -9.54 4.37
N VAL A 141 5.21 -10.69 4.02
CA VAL A 141 3.77 -10.94 4.17
C VAL A 141 3.54 -11.94 5.29
N VAL A 142 2.71 -11.56 6.25
CA VAL A 142 2.19 -12.46 7.28
C VAL A 142 0.85 -13.00 6.81
N MET A 143 0.76 -14.33 6.67
CA MET A 143 -0.45 -15.04 6.24
C MET A 143 -0.89 -16.02 7.32
N PRO A 144 -2.20 -16.25 7.51
CA PRO A 144 -2.68 -17.32 8.36
C PRO A 144 -2.32 -18.68 7.75
N VAL A 145 -2.07 -19.68 8.60
CA VAL A 145 -1.66 -21.04 8.19
C VAL A 145 -2.65 -21.70 7.22
N PHE A 146 -3.93 -21.33 7.31
CA PHE A 146 -5.02 -21.86 6.49
C PHE A 146 -5.32 -21.00 5.24
N ALA A 147 -4.42 -20.10 4.83
CA ALA A 147 -4.59 -19.34 3.59
C ALA A 147 -4.62 -20.29 2.37
N PRO A 148 -5.49 -20.04 1.35
CA PRO A 148 -5.52 -20.87 0.15
C PRO A 148 -4.17 -20.92 -0.55
N ILE A 149 -3.72 -22.10 -0.99
CA ILE A 149 -2.40 -22.31 -1.61
C ILE A 149 -2.18 -21.38 -2.82
N MET A 150 -3.23 -21.10 -3.61
CA MET A 150 -3.13 -20.18 -4.77
C MET A 150 -2.78 -18.73 -4.41
N LYS A 151 -2.74 -18.39 -3.12
CA LYS A 151 -2.48 -17.04 -2.60
C LYS A 151 -1.14 -16.91 -1.88
N VAL A 152 -0.38 -18.01 -1.77
CA VAL A 152 0.94 -18.10 -1.14
C VAL A 152 2.03 -18.10 -2.20
#